data_AF-A0A829H9E5-F1
#
_entry.id   AF-A0A829H9E5-F1
#
_cell.length_a   1.000
_cell.length_b   1.000
_cell.length_c   1.000
_cell.angle_alpha   90.00
_cell.angle_beta   90.00
_cell.angle_gamma   90.00
#
_symmetry.space_group_name_H-M   'P 1'
#
loop_
_entity.id
_entity.type
_entity.pdbx_description
1 polymer ?
#
loop_
_entity_poly.entity_id
_entity_poly.type
_entity_poly.pdbx_seq_one_letter_code
_entity_poly.pdbx_strand_id
1 'polypeptide(L)'
;FLEDQAVLPFNVEHVTTIGKDTLITRALEKENQRVKARRDKQGRLLSTADEAKIRAKIQAMSVKDLEETYLTPADFETDEHINQVVQYILQKGPRKTSLGHGNYNAILTTSSIEMAQRYYQAFKAAKRATHNQLDPDWPRIAITYSLSENEDQSAQKHDQMATILKDYNQQYHTNFDLTDLNLYNEDVAKRAARREAVFAHLQTDQEINLVIVVRRLLTGFDAPRLNTLFVDRTLEPV
;
A
#
# COMPACT_ATOMS: atom_id res chain seq x y z
N PHE A 1 -39.23 3.33 6.05
CA PHE A 1 -38.11 2.85 5.22
C PHE A 1 -36.91 3.68 5.61
N LEU A 2 -35.85 3.01 6.09
CA LEU A 2 -34.70 3.63 6.77
C LEU A 2 -33.98 4.64 5.87
N GLU A 3 -33.64 5.79 6.46
CA GLU A 3 -32.71 6.77 5.92
C GLU A 3 -31.29 6.15 5.89
N ASP A 4 -30.72 6.05 4.69
CA ASP A 4 -29.31 5.75 4.46
C ASP A 4 -28.45 6.83 5.13
N GLN A 5 -27.80 6.47 6.24
CA GLN A 5 -26.87 7.35 6.95
C GLN A 5 -25.61 7.57 6.11
N ALA A 6 -25.55 8.73 5.46
CA ALA A 6 -24.38 9.55 5.17
C ALA A 6 -23.01 8.83 5.20
N VAL A 7 -22.64 8.19 4.09
CA VAL A 7 -21.23 7.89 3.82
C VAL A 7 -20.56 9.20 3.38
N LEU A 8 -19.61 9.70 4.17
CA LEU A 8 -18.84 10.89 3.80
C LEU A 8 -18.10 10.63 2.47
N PRO A 9 -18.08 11.59 1.52
CA PRO A 9 -17.35 11.42 0.27
C PRO A 9 -15.86 11.25 0.55
N PHE A 10 -15.27 10.14 0.10
CA PHE A 10 -13.83 9.95 0.16
C PHE A 10 -13.14 10.95 -0.76
N ASN A 11 -12.17 11.69 -0.23
CA ASN A 11 -11.30 12.53 -1.04
C ASN A 11 -10.20 11.66 -1.67
N VAL A 12 -10.26 11.49 -2.99
CA VAL A 12 -9.29 10.68 -3.74
C VAL A 12 -8.13 11.58 -4.18
N GLU A 13 -6.94 11.32 -3.64
CA GLU A 13 -5.69 11.96 -4.05
C GLU A 13 -4.80 10.94 -4.76
N HIS A 14 -4.28 11.31 -5.92
CA HIS A 14 -3.33 10.50 -6.68
C HIS A 14 -1.91 11.03 -6.45
N VAL A 15 -1.00 10.15 -6.00
CA VAL A 15 0.41 10.48 -5.80
C VAL A 15 1.23 9.56 -6.69
N THR A 16 1.97 10.15 -7.63
CA THR A 16 2.85 9.41 -8.53
C THR A 16 4.24 9.27 -7.91
N THR A 17 4.67 8.04 -7.71
CA THR A 17 6.02 7.66 -7.24
C THR A 17 6.94 7.26 -8.40
N ILE A 18 6.37 6.87 -9.54
CA ILE A 18 7.10 6.42 -10.72
C ILE A 18 7.19 7.57 -11.72
N GLY A 19 8.40 8.09 -11.90
CA GLY A 19 8.64 9.25 -12.77
C GLY A 19 8.38 8.99 -14.25
N LYS A 20 7.94 10.03 -14.97
CA LYS A 20 7.77 10.02 -16.43
C LYS A 20 9.02 9.53 -17.16
N ASP A 21 10.20 9.93 -16.70
CA ASP A 21 11.48 9.56 -17.33
C ASP A 21 11.77 8.05 -17.23
N THR A 22 11.39 7.42 -16.12
CA THR A 22 11.47 5.96 -15.94
C THR A 22 10.58 5.25 -16.95
N LEU A 23 9.34 5.74 -17.12
CA LEU A 23 8.39 5.19 -18.11
C LEU A 23 8.89 5.38 -19.54
N ILE A 24 9.45 6.55 -19.87
CA ILE A 24 10.04 6.81 -21.19
C ILE A 24 11.20 5.84 -21.44
N THR A 25 12.10 5.66 -20.47
CA THR A 25 13.27 4.80 -20.62
C THR A 25 12.84 3.35 -20.92
N ARG A 26 11.90 2.82 -20.14
CA ARG A 26 11.34 1.48 -20.37
C ARG A 26 10.62 1.37 -21.71
N ALA A 27 9.83 2.39 -22.08
CA ALA A 27 9.10 2.42 -23.33
C ALA A 27 10.05 2.34 -24.54
N LEU A 28 11.15 3.10 -24.50
CA LEU A 28 12.20 3.05 -25.52
C LEU A 28 12.83 1.67 -25.61
N GLU A 29 13.21 1.07 -24.48
CA GLU A 29 13.81 -0.27 -24.46
C GLU A 29 12.88 -1.33 -25.06
N LYS A 30 11.62 -1.37 -24.60
CA LYS A 30 10.61 -2.34 -25.04
C LYS A 30 10.29 -2.19 -26.53
N GLU A 31 10.08 -0.97 -27.02
CA GLU A 31 9.78 -0.75 -28.45
C GLU A 31 11.00 -0.97 -29.34
N ASN A 32 12.22 -0.64 -28.88
CA ASN A 32 13.45 -0.98 -29.61
C ASN A 32 13.62 -2.49 -29.74
N GLN A 33 13.43 -3.25 -28.66
CA GLN A 33 13.49 -4.73 -28.70
C GLN A 33 12.41 -5.30 -29.63
N ARG A 34 11.18 -4.79 -29.56
CA ARG A 34 10.06 -5.22 -30.42
C ARG A 34 10.36 -4.98 -31.90
N VAL A 35 10.84 -3.79 -32.25
CA VAL A 35 11.16 -3.44 -33.65
C VAL A 35 12.38 -4.22 -34.11
N LYS A 36 13.41 -4.38 -33.28
CA LYS A 36 14.57 -5.22 -33.56
C LYS A 36 14.15 -6.66 -33.90
N ALA A 37 13.36 -7.30 -33.05
CA ALA A 37 12.86 -8.65 -33.30
C ALA A 37 12.04 -8.76 -34.61
N ARG A 38 11.28 -7.71 -34.96
CA ARG A 38 10.55 -7.65 -36.24
C ARG A 38 11.50 -7.49 -37.43
N ARG A 39 12.56 -6.69 -37.30
CA ARG A 39 13.58 -6.46 -38.34
C ARG A 39 14.42 -7.71 -38.56
N ASP A 40 14.82 -8.40 -37.49
CA ASP A 40 15.60 -9.64 -37.55
C ASP A 40 14.84 -10.74 -38.34
N LYS A 41 13.52 -10.86 -38.12
CA LYS A 41 12.64 -11.75 -38.92
C LYS A 41 12.59 -11.42 -40.41
N GLN A 42 12.97 -10.20 -40.79
CA GLN A 42 13.07 -9.73 -42.18
C GLN A 42 14.51 -9.77 -42.70
N GLY A 43 15.46 -10.31 -41.94
CA GLY A 43 16.89 -10.29 -42.27
C GLY A 43 17.50 -8.88 -42.28
N ARG A 44 16.91 -7.93 -41.53
CA ARG A 44 17.36 -6.55 -41.45
C ARG A 44 17.78 -6.22 -40.01
N LEU A 45 18.78 -5.35 -39.87
CA LEU A 45 19.16 -4.80 -38.56
C LEU A 45 18.25 -3.61 -38.19
N LEU A 46 18.16 -3.33 -36.89
CA LEU A 46 17.56 -2.08 -36.40
C LEU A 46 18.43 -0.91 -36.86
N SER A 47 17.82 0.10 -37.49
CA SER A 47 18.55 1.27 -38.00
C SER A 47 18.43 2.47 -37.05
N THR A 48 19.36 3.42 -37.16
CA THR A 48 19.29 4.70 -36.42
C THR A 48 18.03 5.51 -36.74
N ALA A 49 17.52 5.41 -37.97
CA ALA A 49 16.26 6.03 -38.37
C ALA A 49 15.05 5.37 -37.69
N ASP A 50 15.08 4.05 -37.47
CA ASP A 50 14.06 3.35 -36.71
C ASP A 50 14.07 3.81 -35.23
N GLU A 51 15.25 3.87 -34.62
CA GLU A 51 15.44 4.33 -33.24
C GLU A 51 14.96 5.78 -33.05
N ALA A 52 15.30 6.68 -33.99
CA ALA A 52 14.83 8.06 -33.97
C ALA A 52 13.30 8.16 -34.07
N LYS A 53 12.68 7.32 -34.91
CA LYS A 53 11.21 7.26 -35.04
C LYS A 53 10.55 6.74 -33.77
N ILE A 54 11.13 5.71 -33.14
CA ILE A 54 10.65 5.18 -31.85
C ILE A 54 10.75 6.26 -30.78
N ARG A 55 11.91 6.94 -30.68
CA ARG A 55 12.13 8.02 -29.71
C ARG A 55 11.13 9.15 -29.87
N ALA A 56 10.93 9.64 -31.09
CA ALA A 56 9.96 10.70 -31.36
C ALA A 56 8.54 10.29 -30.98
N LYS A 57 8.14 9.04 -31.28
CA LYS A 57 6.83 8.49 -30.91
C LYS A 57 6.65 8.45 -29.39
N ILE A 58 7.61 7.90 -28.65
CA ILE A 58 7.52 7.78 -27.18
C ILE A 58 7.51 9.15 -26.50
N GLN A 59 8.34 10.09 -26.96
CA GLN A 59 8.38 11.44 -26.39
C GLN A 59 7.08 12.24 -26.61
N ALA A 60 6.34 11.91 -27.68
CA ALA A 60 5.05 12.53 -27.98
C ALA A 60 3.88 11.91 -27.19
N MET A 61 4.08 10.79 -26.48
CA MET A 61 3.02 10.16 -25.68
C MET A 61 2.67 11.00 -24.45
N SER A 62 1.39 11.01 -24.09
CA SER A 62 0.97 11.61 -22.81
C SER A 62 1.45 10.75 -21.63
N VAL A 63 1.52 11.34 -20.43
CA VAL A 63 1.89 10.58 -19.22
C VAL A 63 0.92 9.43 -18.99
N LYS A 64 -0.38 9.68 -19.18
CA LYS A 64 -1.43 8.67 -19.06
C LYS A 64 -1.21 7.50 -20.02
N ASP A 65 -0.89 7.77 -21.30
CA ASP A 65 -0.64 6.70 -22.27
C ASP A 65 0.62 5.90 -21.92
N LEU A 66 1.65 6.57 -21.38
CA LEU A 66 2.88 5.92 -20.92
C LEU A 66 2.59 5.00 -19.73
N GLU A 67 1.79 5.47 -18.77
CA GLU A 67 1.34 4.67 -17.62
C GLU A 67 0.52 3.46 -18.09
N GLU A 68 -0.52 3.66 -18.90
CA GLU A 68 -1.37 2.56 -19.39
C GLU A 68 -0.60 1.49 -20.19
N THR A 69 0.49 1.86 -20.86
CA THR A 69 1.22 0.94 -21.76
C THR A 69 2.46 0.30 -21.13
N TYR A 70 3.16 1.01 -20.24
CA TYR A 70 4.49 0.63 -19.76
C TYR A 70 4.62 0.56 -18.24
N LEU A 71 3.60 0.95 -17.48
CA LEU A 71 3.54 0.70 -16.05
C LEU A 71 3.23 -0.78 -15.81
N THR A 72 3.91 -1.37 -14.84
CA THR A 72 3.74 -2.79 -14.48
C THR A 72 3.54 -2.92 -12.98
N PRO A 73 2.86 -3.98 -12.49
CA PRO A 73 2.73 -4.21 -11.06
C PRO A 73 4.07 -4.24 -10.31
N ALA A 74 5.11 -4.80 -10.94
CA ALA A 74 6.46 -4.88 -10.38
C ALA A 74 7.08 -3.51 -10.05
N ASP A 75 6.63 -2.42 -10.68
CA ASP A 75 7.15 -1.09 -10.39
C ASP A 75 6.75 -0.60 -8.99
N PHE A 76 5.56 -1.02 -8.54
CA PHE A 76 5.04 -0.76 -7.19
C PHE A 76 5.68 -1.67 -6.13
N GLU A 77 6.46 -2.67 -6.56
CA GLU A 77 7.12 -3.62 -5.66
C GLU A 77 8.60 -3.25 -5.43
N THR A 78 9.06 -2.09 -5.90
CA THR A 78 10.45 -1.64 -5.67
C THR A 78 10.62 -1.04 -4.28
N ASP A 79 11.79 -1.22 -3.66
CA ASP A 79 12.09 -0.61 -2.35
C ASP A 79 12.01 0.92 -2.40
N GLU A 80 12.41 1.52 -3.53
CA GLU A 80 12.31 2.95 -3.79
C GLU A 80 10.84 3.42 -3.69
N HIS A 81 9.94 2.74 -4.38
CA HIS A 81 8.51 3.03 -4.34
C HIS A 81 7.93 2.89 -2.92
N ILE A 82 8.22 1.76 -2.25
CA ILE A 82 7.77 1.51 -0.87
C ILE A 82 8.23 2.64 0.04
N ASN A 83 9.49 3.04 -0.04
CA ASN A 83 10.05 4.11 0.78
C ASN A 83 9.35 5.45 0.50
N GLN A 84 9.08 5.79 -0.76
CA GLN A 84 8.34 7.01 -1.10
C GLN A 84 6.92 7.02 -0.52
N VAL A 85 6.20 5.90 -0.63
CA VAL A 85 4.86 5.75 -0.04
C VAL A 85 4.90 5.88 1.49
N VAL A 86 5.86 5.20 2.13
CA VAL A 86 6.07 5.27 3.59
C VAL A 86 6.35 6.71 4.03
N GLN A 87 7.28 7.41 3.37
CA GLN A 87 7.60 8.79 3.68
C GLN A 87 6.40 9.72 3.48
N TYR A 88 5.63 9.53 2.40
CA TYR A 88 4.41 10.27 2.17
C TYR A 88 3.41 10.07 3.32
N ILE A 89 3.15 8.82 3.73
CA ILE A 89 2.21 8.52 4.81
C ILE A 89 2.70 9.06 6.15
N LEU A 90 4.00 8.96 6.46
CA LEU A 90 4.57 9.51 7.69
C LEU A 90 4.40 11.04 7.77
N GLN A 91 4.56 11.75 6.65
CA GLN A 91 4.50 13.21 6.59
C GLN A 91 3.07 13.77 6.44
N LYS A 92 2.23 13.14 5.63
CA LYS A 92 0.88 13.63 5.29
C LYS A 92 -0.22 12.93 6.08
N GLY A 93 0.03 11.69 6.51
CA GLY A 93 -0.91 10.89 7.31
C GLY A 93 -1.48 11.61 8.53
N PRO A 94 -0.67 12.28 9.38
CA PRO A 94 -1.19 12.99 10.56
C PRO A 94 -2.30 13.99 10.24
N ARG A 95 -2.17 14.72 9.12
CA ARG A 95 -3.20 15.65 8.66
C ARG A 95 -4.42 14.92 8.12
N LYS A 96 -4.22 13.84 7.35
CA LYS A 96 -5.30 13.04 6.75
C LYS A 96 -6.16 12.35 7.81
N THR A 97 -5.55 11.91 8.91
CA THR A 97 -6.23 11.25 10.03
C THR A 97 -6.67 12.19 11.16
N SER A 98 -6.47 13.51 10.99
CA SER A 98 -6.75 14.50 12.04
C SER A 98 -6.13 14.14 13.39
N LEU A 99 -4.86 13.71 13.36
CA LEU A 99 -4.07 13.38 14.55
C LEU A 99 -4.10 14.55 15.55
N GLY A 100 -4.44 14.27 16.81
CA GLY A 100 -4.61 15.25 17.88
C GLY A 100 -6.00 15.90 17.98
N HIS A 101 -6.87 15.74 16.98
CA HIS A 101 -8.20 16.40 16.94
C HIS A 101 -9.36 15.45 16.62
N GLY A 102 -9.13 14.13 16.71
CA GLY A 102 -10.14 13.10 16.50
C GLY A 102 -9.57 11.70 16.29
N ASN A 103 -8.28 11.62 15.93
CA ASN A 103 -7.50 10.39 15.76
C ASN A 103 -8.25 9.35 14.93
N TYR A 104 -8.62 9.73 13.71
CA TYR A 104 -9.14 8.78 12.73
C TYR A 104 -8.05 7.80 12.32
N ASN A 105 -8.47 6.71 11.69
CA ASN A 105 -7.58 5.67 11.20
C ASN A 105 -7.50 5.73 9.69
N ALA A 106 -6.42 5.17 9.16
CA ALA A 106 -6.22 4.95 7.74
C ALA A 106 -6.07 3.46 7.43
N ILE A 107 -6.39 3.08 6.19
CA ILE A 107 -6.03 1.78 5.63
C ILE A 107 -5.01 1.99 4.51
N LEU A 108 -4.00 1.14 4.44
CA LEU A 108 -3.13 0.98 3.28
C LEU A 108 -3.42 -0.37 2.63
N THR A 109 -4.00 -0.35 1.44
CA THR A 109 -4.22 -1.57 0.65
C THR A 109 -3.00 -1.86 -0.22
N THR A 110 -2.58 -3.13 -0.22
CA THR A 110 -1.39 -3.62 -0.93
C THR A 110 -1.76 -4.75 -1.90
N SER A 111 -0.86 -5.04 -2.85
CA SER A 111 -1.07 -6.07 -3.88
C SER A 111 -0.99 -7.50 -3.35
N SER A 112 -0.17 -7.76 -2.32
CA SER A 112 0.12 -9.11 -1.82
C SER A 112 0.52 -9.11 -0.33
N ILE A 113 0.51 -10.31 0.28
CA ILE A 113 0.98 -10.51 1.67
C ILE A 113 2.44 -10.11 1.82
N GLU A 114 3.27 -10.44 0.84
CA GLU A 114 4.68 -10.04 0.82
C GLU A 114 4.81 -8.51 0.83
N MET A 115 4.03 -7.81 0.01
CA MET A 115 4.06 -6.34 0.01
C MET A 115 3.59 -5.75 1.33
N ALA A 116 2.53 -6.29 1.94
CA ALA A 116 2.08 -5.86 3.25
C ALA A 116 3.17 -6.01 4.33
N GLN A 117 3.88 -7.14 4.32
CA GLN A 117 5.01 -7.40 5.23
C GLN A 117 6.19 -6.45 4.96
N ARG A 118 6.53 -6.18 3.69
CA ARG A 118 7.57 -5.22 3.31
C ARG A 118 7.23 -3.80 3.76
N TYR A 119 5.98 -3.36 3.57
CA TYR A 119 5.50 -2.09 4.09
C TYR A 119 5.63 -2.00 5.60
N TYR A 120 5.21 -3.04 6.33
CA TYR A 120 5.33 -3.07 7.80
C TYR A 120 6.79 -2.87 8.26
N GLN A 121 7.74 -3.58 7.64
CA GLN A 121 9.16 -3.44 7.96
C GLN A 121 9.70 -2.05 7.59
N ALA A 122 9.32 -1.53 6.41
CA ALA A 122 9.73 -0.20 5.96
C ALA A 122 9.24 0.91 6.90
N PHE A 123 7.99 0.83 7.37
CA PHE A 123 7.50 1.74 8.41
C PHE A 123 8.29 1.59 9.72
N LYS A 124 8.52 0.37 10.20
CA LYS A 124 9.26 0.12 11.44
C LYS A 124 10.68 0.72 11.39
N ALA A 125 11.34 0.66 10.24
CA ALA A 125 12.63 1.28 10.00
C ALA A 125 12.52 2.82 9.92
N ALA A 126 11.63 3.35 9.08
CA ALA A 126 11.49 4.78 8.83
C ALA A 126 11.06 5.57 10.08
N LYS A 127 10.18 5.01 10.92
CA LYS A 127 9.75 5.62 12.18
C LYS A 127 10.91 5.97 13.12
N ARG A 128 12.01 5.20 13.09
CA ARG A 128 13.19 5.49 13.93
C ARG A 128 13.90 6.78 13.54
N ALA A 129 13.74 7.21 12.28
CA ALA A 129 14.36 8.41 11.73
C ALA A 129 13.36 9.57 11.57
N THR A 130 12.07 9.34 11.76
CA THR A 130 11.02 10.36 11.58
C THR A 130 10.45 10.77 12.92
N HIS A 131 10.53 12.06 13.24
CA HIS A 131 9.92 12.62 14.44
C HIS A 131 8.61 13.33 14.11
N ASN A 132 7.55 12.99 14.83
CA ASN A 132 6.26 13.69 14.76
C ASN A 132 6.02 14.45 16.08
N GLN A 133 5.71 15.75 15.96
CA GLN A 133 5.58 16.65 17.11
C GLN A 133 4.31 16.39 17.94
N LEU A 134 3.25 15.84 17.33
CA LEU A 134 1.98 15.57 18.00
C LEU A 134 2.00 14.21 18.70
N ASP A 135 2.63 13.22 18.08
CA ASP A 135 2.70 11.86 18.59
C ASP A 135 4.04 11.22 18.20
N PRO A 136 5.01 11.13 19.13
CA PRO A 136 6.33 10.57 18.86
C PRO A 136 6.32 9.13 18.34
N ASP A 137 5.27 8.37 18.63
CA ASP A 137 5.12 6.97 18.21
C ASP A 137 4.29 6.81 16.94
N TRP A 138 3.92 7.91 16.29
CA TRP A 138 3.16 7.89 15.04
C TRP A 138 3.90 7.11 13.93
N PRO A 139 3.19 6.29 13.14
CA PRO A 139 1.88 5.68 13.39
C PRO A 139 2.00 4.34 14.10
N ARG A 140 1.01 3.98 14.93
CA ARG A 140 0.81 2.61 15.40
C ARG A 140 0.17 1.79 14.28
N ILE A 141 0.85 0.74 13.84
CA ILE A 141 0.51 -0.01 12.64
C ILE A 141 0.10 -1.43 13.01
N ALA A 142 -1.02 -1.87 12.45
CA ALA A 142 -1.41 -3.28 12.41
C ALA A 142 -1.46 -3.75 10.96
N ILE A 143 -1.38 -5.06 10.76
CA ILE A 143 -1.50 -5.71 9.46
C ILE A 143 -2.52 -6.83 9.56
N THR A 144 -3.43 -6.92 8.59
CA THR A 144 -4.42 -8.00 8.51
C THR A 144 -4.41 -8.63 7.13
N TYR A 145 -4.51 -9.96 7.11
CA TYR A 145 -4.76 -10.75 5.91
C TYR A 145 -5.37 -12.08 6.31
N SER A 146 -6.11 -12.69 5.38
CA SER A 146 -6.74 -13.98 5.62
C SER A 146 -5.79 -15.14 5.36
N LEU A 147 -5.95 -16.24 6.10
CA LEU A 147 -5.24 -17.49 5.82
C LEU A 147 -5.64 -18.11 4.47
N SER A 148 -6.86 -17.85 3.99
CA SER A 148 -7.30 -18.28 2.65
C SER A 148 -6.58 -17.57 1.50
N GLU A 149 -5.94 -16.43 1.74
CA GLU A 149 -5.09 -15.74 0.76
C GLU A 149 -3.65 -16.27 0.76
N ASN A 150 -3.29 -17.15 1.70
CA ASN A 150 -2.02 -17.87 1.74
C ASN A 150 -2.11 -19.16 0.92
N GLU A 151 -2.12 -19.06 -0.41
CA GLU A 151 -1.88 -20.23 -1.27
C GLU A 151 -0.42 -20.72 -1.17
N ASP A 152 0.50 -19.84 -0.71
CA ASP A 152 1.92 -20.12 -0.50
C ASP A 152 2.29 -20.12 0.98
N GLN A 153 2.32 -21.29 1.61
CA GLN A 153 2.81 -21.52 2.97
C GLN A 153 4.35 -21.56 3.04
N SER A 154 5.04 -20.51 2.58
CA SER A 154 6.50 -20.47 2.76
C SER A 154 6.83 -20.19 4.24
N ALA A 155 7.81 -20.92 4.79
CA ALA A 155 8.25 -20.77 6.19
C ALA A 155 8.61 -19.30 6.53
N GLN A 156 9.17 -18.58 5.55
CA GLN A 156 9.54 -17.17 5.68
C GLN A 156 8.34 -16.24 5.96
N LYS A 157 7.17 -16.48 5.34
CA LYS A 157 5.97 -15.69 5.59
C LYS A 157 5.45 -15.93 7.02
N HIS A 158 5.57 -17.16 7.52
CA HIS A 158 5.17 -17.51 8.89
C HIS A 158 6.08 -16.85 9.93
N ASP A 159 7.40 -16.86 9.72
CA ASP A 159 8.36 -16.22 10.63
C ASP A 159 8.13 -14.71 10.75
N GLN A 160 7.84 -14.06 9.63
CA GLN A 160 7.50 -12.63 9.62
C GLN A 160 6.18 -12.36 10.33
N MET A 161 5.16 -13.19 10.13
CA MET A 161 3.89 -13.02 10.84
C MET A 161 4.04 -13.24 12.35
N ALA A 162 4.82 -14.24 12.77
CA ALA A 162 5.11 -14.47 14.19
C ALA A 162 5.78 -13.24 14.83
N THR A 163 6.69 -12.58 14.09
CA THR A 163 7.33 -11.34 14.55
C THR A 163 6.32 -10.20 14.69
N ILE A 164 5.44 -10.04 13.71
CA ILE A 164 4.36 -9.04 13.73
C ILE A 164 3.41 -9.26 14.91
N LEU A 165 3.00 -10.51 15.16
CA LEU A 165 2.15 -10.88 16.30
C LEU A 165 2.84 -10.56 17.62
N LYS A 166 4.15 -10.83 17.73
CA LYS A 166 4.93 -10.48 18.92
C LYS A 166 4.96 -8.98 19.17
N ASP A 167 5.20 -8.18 18.12
CA ASP A 167 5.17 -6.72 18.20
C ASP A 167 3.78 -6.23 18.65
N TYR A 168 2.70 -6.82 18.10
CA TYR A 168 1.33 -6.50 18.47
C TYR A 168 1.00 -6.85 19.93
N ASN A 169 1.35 -8.06 20.35
CA ASN A 169 1.18 -8.54 21.72
C ASN A 169 1.89 -7.65 22.73
N GLN A 170 3.10 -7.19 22.38
CA GLN A 170 3.85 -6.24 23.20
C GLN A 170 3.15 -4.87 23.29
N GLN A 171 2.61 -4.37 22.17
CA GLN A 171 1.94 -3.06 22.11
C GLN A 171 0.60 -3.04 22.86
N TYR A 172 -0.20 -4.11 22.73
CA TYR A 172 -1.59 -4.13 23.19
C TYR A 172 -1.86 -5.10 24.34
N HIS A 173 -0.80 -5.67 24.91
CA HIS A 173 -0.87 -6.63 26.03
C HIS A 173 -1.76 -7.85 25.73
N THR A 174 -1.68 -8.35 24.51
CA THR A 174 -2.36 -9.57 24.04
C THR A 174 -1.40 -10.76 24.01
N ASN A 175 -1.88 -11.96 23.65
CA ASN A 175 -1.07 -13.18 23.59
C ASN A 175 -1.47 -14.08 22.41
N PHE A 176 -1.58 -13.50 21.21
CA PHE A 176 -1.89 -14.24 19.99
C PHE A 176 -0.68 -14.98 19.44
N ASP A 177 -0.88 -16.18 18.90
CA ASP A 177 0.10 -16.88 18.08
C ASP A 177 -0.43 -17.16 16.66
N LEU A 178 0.34 -17.92 15.86
CA LEU A 178 -0.02 -18.24 14.47
C LEU A 178 -1.31 -19.06 14.35
N THR A 179 -1.75 -19.74 15.41
CA THR A 179 -3.02 -20.47 15.45
C THR A 179 -4.21 -19.54 15.72
N ASP A 180 -3.95 -18.37 16.30
CA ASP A 180 -4.96 -17.38 16.68
C ASP A 180 -5.21 -16.30 15.61
N LEU A 181 -4.74 -16.47 14.38
CA LEU A 181 -4.76 -15.41 13.36
C LEU A 181 -6.15 -14.81 13.11
N ASN A 182 -7.21 -15.62 13.19
CA ASN A 182 -8.58 -15.11 13.09
C ASN A 182 -8.95 -14.21 14.27
N LEU A 183 -8.61 -14.62 15.50
CA LEU A 183 -8.87 -13.82 16.71
C LEU A 183 -8.05 -12.53 16.71
N TYR A 184 -6.79 -12.60 16.26
CA TYR A 184 -5.95 -11.43 16.05
C TYR A 184 -6.57 -10.44 15.03
N ASN A 185 -7.01 -10.94 13.87
CA ASN A 185 -7.65 -10.11 12.85
C ASN A 185 -8.94 -9.45 13.38
N GLU A 186 -9.73 -10.17 14.19
CA GLU A 186 -10.90 -9.63 14.87
C GLU A 186 -10.54 -8.53 15.89
N ASP A 187 -9.50 -8.71 16.71
CA ASP A 187 -9.06 -7.68 17.66
C ASP A 187 -8.61 -6.41 16.92
N VAL A 188 -7.82 -6.55 15.86
CA VAL A 188 -7.41 -5.43 15.00
C VAL A 188 -8.62 -4.70 14.44
N ALA A 189 -9.62 -5.43 13.89
CA ALA A 189 -10.82 -4.83 13.34
C ALA A 189 -11.63 -4.09 14.40
N LYS A 190 -11.86 -4.69 15.58
CA LYS A 190 -12.63 -4.07 16.67
C LYS A 190 -11.92 -2.84 17.24
N ARG A 191 -10.60 -2.94 17.46
CA ARG A 191 -9.76 -1.84 17.96
C ARG A 191 -9.67 -0.69 16.96
N ALA A 192 -9.60 -0.98 15.66
CA ALA A 192 -9.63 0.03 14.63
C ALA A 192 -11.04 0.66 14.46
N ALA A 193 -12.12 -0.12 14.64
CA ALA A 193 -13.48 0.40 14.53
C ALA A 193 -13.90 1.26 15.74
N ARG A 194 -13.38 0.97 16.94
CA ARG A 194 -13.67 1.68 18.20
C ARG A 194 -15.17 1.75 18.53
N ARG A 195 -15.92 0.70 18.18
CA ARG A 195 -17.39 0.65 18.38
C ARG A 195 -17.79 0.08 19.73
N GLU A 196 -17.08 -0.95 20.17
CA GLU A 196 -17.39 -1.59 21.44
C GLU A 196 -16.94 -0.71 22.60
N ALA A 197 -17.65 -0.78 23.73
CA ALA A 197 -17.39 0.08 24.89
C ALA A 197 -15.94 0.01 25.38
N VAL A 198 -15.30 -1.17 25.27
CA VAL A 198 -13.90 -1.40 25.64
C VAL A 198 -12.90 -0.67 24.71
N PHE A 199 -13.30 -0.33 23.49
CA PHE A 199 -12.48 0.38 22.49
C PHE A 199 -12.95 1.82 22.23
N ALA A 200 -14.05 2.27 22.85
CA ALA A 200 -14.62 3.60 22.60
C ALA A 200 -13.76 4.74 23.17
N HIS A 201 -12.96 4.45 24.21
CA HIS A 201 -12.15 5.43 24.95
C HIS A 201 -10.69 5.00 25.06
N LEU A 202 -10.11 4.54 23.95
CA LEU A 202 -8.69 4.20 23.89
C LEU A 202 -7.82 5.41 24.14
N GLN A 203 -6.77 5.22 24.94
CA GLN A 203 -5.68 6.17 25.03
C GLN A 203 -4.86 6.14 23.73
N THR A 204 -4.11 7.21 23.44
CA THR A 204 -3.35 7.34 22.19
C THR A 204 -2.41 6.16 21.92
N ASP A 205 -1.79 5.61 22.96
CA ASP A 205 -0.93 4.43 22.90
C ASP A 205 -1.67 3.11 22.61
N GLN A 206 -2.98 3.08 22.80
CA GLN A 206 -3.84 1.91 22.56
C GLN A 206 -4.58 1.97 21.22
N GLU A 207 -4.46 3.08 20.49
CA GLU A 207 -5.06 3.26 19.17
C GLU A 207 -4.26 2.54 18.08
N ILE A 208 -4.94 2.12 17.01
CA ILE A 208 -4.32 1.76 15.73
C ILE A 208 -4.51 2.94 14.80
N ASN A 209 -3.44 3.48 14.22
CA ASN A 209 -3.50 4.62 13.31
C ASN A 209 -3.57 4.19 11.84
N LEU A 210 -2.89 3.09 11.50
CA LEU A 210 -2.81 2.57 10.14
C LEU A 210 -3.00 1.06 10.15
N VAL A 211 -3.93 0.55 9.34
CA VAL A 211 -4.07 -0.89 9.08
C VAL A 211 -3.59 -1.19 7.67
N ILE A 212 -2.58 -2.04 7.54
CA ILE A 212 -2.11 -2.54 6.25
C ILE A 212 -2.93 -3.79 5.90
N VAL A 213 -3.55 -3.81 4.73
CA VAL A 213 -4.40 -4.92 4.28
C VAL A 213 -3.96 -5.44 2.92
N VAL A 214 -4.25 -6.72 2.68
CA VAL A 214 -4.03 -7.37 1.39
C VAL A 214 -5.37 -7.50 0.66
N ARG A 215 -5.40 -7.13 -0.63
CA ARG A 215 -6.61 -7.15 -1.48
C ARG A 215 -7.80 -6.41 -0.85
N ARG A 216 -8.97 -6.49 -1.50
CA ARG A 216 -10.21 -5.75 -1.15
C ARG A 216 -10.91 -6.37 0.07
N LEU A 217 -10.22 -6.58 1.19
CA LEU A 217 -10.86 -6.94 2.46
C LEU A 217 -11.36 -5.67 3.17
N LEU A 218 -12.29 -4.96 2.52
CA LEU A 218 -13.10 -3.92 3.15
C LEU A 218 -14.57 -4.37 3.32
N THR A 219 -14.95 -5.55 2.84
CA THR A 219 -16.30 -6.06 3.07
C THR A 219 -16.44 -6.45 4.54
N GLY A 220 -17.07 -5.60 5.34
CA GLY A 220 -17.27 -5.80 6.77
C GLY A 220 -16.37 -4.95 7.68
N PHE A 221 -15.44 -4.16 7.13
CA PHE A 221 -14.68 -3.18 7.92
C PHE A 221 -15.52 -1.91 8.11
N ASP A 222 -16.56 -2.01 8.94
CA ASP A 222 -17.38 -0.87 9.36
C ASP A 222 -16.72 -0.18 10.55
N ALA A 223 -15.81 0.74 10.24
CA ALA A 223 -15.06 1.53 11.19
C ALA A 223 -15.49 3.01 11.07
N PRO A 224 -16.38 3.52 11.96
CA PRO A 224 -16.81 4.92 11.94
C PRO A 224 -15.67 5.94 12.06
N ARG A 225 -14.52 5.49 12.58
CA ARG A 225 -13.30 6.29 12.72
C ARG A 225 -12.31 6.08 11.57
N LEU A 226 -12.64 5.33 10.53
CA LEU A 226 -11.84 5.23 9.30
C LEU A 226 -12.22 6.37 8.36
N ASN A 227 -11.26 7.21 7.99
CA ASN A 227 -11.50 8.34 7.09
C ASN A 227 -10.56 8.42 5.88
N THR A 228 -9.52 7.58 5.86
CA THR A 228 -8.45 7.63 4.86
C THR A 228 -8.16 6.25 4.29
N LEU A 229 -8.13 6.14 2.96
CA LEU A 229 -7.74 4.93 2.26
C LEU A 229 -6.56 5.24 1.33
N PHE A 230 -5.39 4.71 1.66
CA PHE A 230 -4.23 4.68 0.77
C PHE A 230 -4.31 3.42 -0.10
N VAL A 231 -4.19 3.60 -1.41
CA VAL A 231 -4.28 2.51 -2.38
C VAL A 231 -2.96 2.38 -3.10
N ASP A 232 -2.21 1.32 -2.80
CA ASP A 232 -0.95 1.01 -3.45
C ASP A 232 -1.06 -0.27 -4.28
N ARG A 233 -1.72 -0.12 -5.43
CA ARG A 233 -1.90 -1.18 -6.43
C ARG A 233 -2.33 -0.57 -7.75
N THR A 234 -2.05 -1.27 -8.83
CA THR A 234 -2.70 -1.00 -10.11
C THR A 234 -4.22 -1.16 -9.95
N LEU A 235 -4.96 -0.10 -10.24
CA LEU A 235 -6.41 -0.18 -10.41
C LEU A 235 -6.65 -0.92 -11.72
N GLU A 236 -7.01 -2.20 -11.64
CA GLU A 236 -7.52 -2.89 -12.82
C GLU A 236 -8.83 -2.19 -13.23
N PRO A 237 -9.01 -1.84 -14.51
CA PRO A 237 -10.31 -1.44 -15.01
C PRO A 237 -11.31 -2.55 -14.71
N VAL A 238 -12.43 -2.17 -14.08
CA VAL A 238 -13.59 -3.05 -13.89
C VAL A 238 -14.25 -3.33 -15.24
#